data_AF-A0A0J5FQT1-F1
#
_entry.id   AF-A0A0J5FQT1-F1
#
_cell.length_a   1.000
_cell.length_b   1.000
_cell.length_c   1.000
_cell.angle_alpha   90.00
_cell.angle_beta   90.00
_cell.angle_gamma   90.00
#
_symmetry.space_group_name_H-M   'P 1'
#
loop_
_entity.id
_entity.type
_entity.pdbx_description
1 polymer ?
#
loop_
_entity_poly.entity_id
_entity_poly.type
_entity_poly.pdbx_seq_one_letter_code
_entity_poly.pdbx_strand_id
1 'polypeptide(L)'
;MSALTPASEVILRHHEQFRAHHLLFAGDLQDNLATEIEAASVRVHTNQYHHWQSLIRQLGDNAYFGLVADSTFIKECDTLIYYWPKSKHEARFQLRNLFSVLSPNTDIFIVGENRSGVRSVDKLMEGIATFHKIDTARRCSLFYGQLKNQVQFDQNNWWNSYQVGDVIVNTLPGVFSQDDLDVGSRLLLSTFNAPISGSLLDMACGSGVLASVLGKKNPDLTLTLSDVGAAAITSSKATLKANKLEGNVVTSNVYSAIEEKFDWIISNPPFHDGLKTNLTAADDMIRMAPNYLKSGGKLRIVANAFLPYPALLDSAFGKHEVLAQTGKFKVYQATKK
;
A
#
# COMPACT_ATOMS: atom_id res chain seq x y z
N MET A 1 4.22 23.79 -5.14
CA MET A 1 4.04 22.56 -5.94
C MET A 1 5.02 21.52 -5.44
N SER A 2 4.55 20.31 -5.13
CA SER A 2 5.45 19.18 -4.89
C SER A 2 6.21 18.86 -6.18
N ALA A 3 7.46 18.44 -6.08
CA ALA A 3 8.19 18.01 -7.27
C ALA A 3 7.52 16.76 -7.87
N LEU A 4 7.28 16.78 -9.18
CA LEU A 4 6.74 15.63 -9.90
C LEU A 4 7.77 14.50 -9.95
N THR A 5 7.26 13.26 -9.95
CA THR A 5 8.09 12.07 -10.12
C THR A 5 8.64 11.98 -11.54
N PRO A 6 9.75 11.24 -11.73
CA PRO A 6 10.27 10.94 -13.07
C PRO A 6 9.23 10.34 -14.03
N ALA A 7 8.26 9.57 -13.53
CA ALA A 7 7.18 9.01 -14.34
C ALA A 7 6.20 10.10 -14.80
N SER A 8 5.76 10.97 -13.90
CA SER A 8 4.90 12.12 -14.22
C SER A 8 5.57 13.11 -15.18
N GLU A 9 6.86 13.36 -15.03
CA GLU A 9 7.62 14.19 -15.96
C GLU A 9 7.70 13.57 -17.37
N VAL A 10 7.69 12.24 -17.48
CA VAL A 10 7.57 11.57 -18.80
C VAL A 10 6.18 11.78 -19.39
N ILE A 11 5.11 11.62 -18.61
CA ILE A 11 3.74 11.88 -19.06
C ILE A 11 3.57 13.32 -19.55
N LEU A 12 4.09 14.30 -18.81
CA LEU A 12 3.97 15.72 -19.18
C LEU A 12 4.61 16.09 -20.52
N ARG A 13 5.60 15.33 -21.00
CA ARG A 13 6.17 15.56 -22.34
C ARG A 13 5.17 15.32 -23.46
N HIS A 14 4.05 14.66 -23.17
CA HIS A 14 2.98 14.34 -24.11
C HIS A 14 1.66 15.03 -23.75
N HIS A 15 1.65 16.03 -22.86
CA HIS A 15 0.43 16.64 -22.31
C HIS A 15 -0.57 17.14 -23.36
N GLU A 16 -0.08 17.66 -24.49
CA GLU A 16 -0.91 18.13 -25.61
C GLU A 16 -1.90 17.07 -26.10
N GLN A 17 -1.50 15.79 -26.11
CA GLN A 17 -2.35 14.70 -26.59
C GLN A 17 -3.48 14.35 -25.63
N PHE A 18 -3.45 14.84 -24.38
CA PHE A 18 -4.44 14.50 -23.37
C PHE A 18 -5.53 15.58 -23.20
N ARG A 19 -5.35 16.78 -23.78
CA ARG A 19 -6.22 17.94 -23.58
C ARG A 19 -7.70 17.68 -23.92
N ALA A 20 -7.96 16.92 -24.97
CA ALA A 20 -9.31 16.63 -25.45
C ALA A 20 -9.93 15.35 -24.86
N HIS A 21 -9.22 14.67 -23.95
CA HIS A 21 -9.57 13.31 -23.50
C HIS A 21 -10.13 13.27 -22.07
N HIS A 22 -10.92 12.25 -21.80
CA HIS A 22 -11.45 11.94 -20.49
C HIS A 22 -10.54 10.93 -19.79
N LEU A 23 -9.63 11.43 -18.95
CA LEU A 23 -8.54 10.64 -18.37
C LEU A 23 -8.97 9.87 -17.12
N LEU A 24 -8.53 8.63 -17.02
CA LEU A 24 -8.46 7.86 -15.79
C LEU A 24 -6.99 7.70 -15.37
N PHE A 25 -6.64 8.17 -14.19
CA PHE A 25 -5.35 7.88 -13.54
C PHE A 25 -5.49 6.70 -12.60
N ALA A 26 -4.57 5.73 -12.69
CA ALA A 26 -4.54 4.60 -11.77
C ALA A 26 -3.12 4.05 -11.57
N GLY A 27 -2.96 3.13 -10.61
CA GLY A 27 -1.68 2.51 -10.27
C GLY A 27 -0.92 3.26 -9.18
N ASP A 28 0.41 3.33 -9.31
CA ASP A 28 1.31 3.90 -8.30
C ASP A 28 1.42 5.44 -8.39
N LEU A 29 0.34 6.12 -7.98
CA LEU A 29 0.17 7.59 -8.06
C LEU A 29 0.95 8.34 -6.96
N GLN A 30 2.25 8.50 -7.15
CA GLN A 30 3.18 9.06 -6.15
C GLN A 30 3.24 10.61 -6.09
N ASP A 31 2.49 11.31 -6.94
CA ASP A 31 2.43 12.78 -6.98
C ASP A 31 1.05 13.29 -7.46
N ASN A 32 0.94 14.61 -7.62
CA ASN A 32 -0.33 15.29 -7.89
C ASN A 32 -0.55 15.63 -9.37
N LEU A 33 0.14 14.98 -10.33
CA LEU A 33 -0.04 15.30 -11.75
C LEU A 33 -1.52 15.22 -12.19
N ALA A 34 -2.29 14.27 -11.65
CA ALA A 34 -3.72 14.13 -11.95
C ALA A 34 -4.56 15.39 -11.61
N THR A 35 -4.06 16.26 -10.73
CA THR A 35 -4.73 17.54 -10.39
C THR A 35 -4.22 18.73 -11.20
N GLU A 36 -3.08 18.57 -11.88
CA GLU A 36 -2.36 19.65 -12.56
C GLU A 36 -2.45 19.54 -14.10
N ILE A 37 -2.77 18.37 -14.63
CA ILE A 37 -2.82 18.11 -16.08
C ILE A 37 -4.06 18.72 -16.74
N GLU A 38 -3.88 19.30 -17.92
CA GLU A 38 -4.97 19.80 -18.75
C GLU A 38 -5.61 18.64 -19.54
N ALA A 39 -6.91 18.43 -19.32
CA ALA A 39 -7.72 17.38 -19.97
C ALA A 39 -9.20 17.78 -20.00
N ALA A 40 -10.03 17.07 -20.78
CA ALA A 40 -11.47 17.31 -20.83
C ALA A 40 -12.14 16.95 -19.48
N SER A 41 -11.68 15.86 -18.86
CA SER A 41 -11.95 15.55 -17.45
C SER A 41 -10.87 14.63 -16.89
N VAL A 42 -10.67 14.65 -15.57
CA VAL A 42 -9.77 13.71 -14.88
C VAL A 42 -10.53 12.97 -13.79
N ARG A 43 -10.41 11.64 -13.79
CA ARG A 43 -10.80 10.76 -12.69
C ARG A 43 -9.58 9.99 -12.18
N VAL A 44 -9.58 9.64 -10.90
CA VAL A 44 -8.54 8.85 -10.25
C VAL A 44 -9.16 7.63 -9.60
N HIS A 45 -8.60 6.45 -9.89
CA HIS A 45 -8.84 5.25 -9.09
C HIS A 45 -7.52 4.80 -8.45
N THR A 46 -7.50 4.72 -7.12
CA THR A 46 -6.33 4.25 -6.37
C THR A 46 -6.70 3.23 -5.30
N ASN A 47 -5.81 2.29 -5.07
CA ASN A 47 -5.87 1.33 -3.98
C ASN A 47 -4.99 1.74 -2.79
N GLN A 48 -4.51 3.00 -2.79
CA GLN A 48 -3.69 3.59 -1.72
C GLN A 48 -4.42 4.78 -1.09
N TYR A 49 -4.83 4.62 0.16
CA TYR A 49 -5.68 5.58 0.86
C TYR A 49 -5.03 6.95 1.03
N HIS A 50 -3.72 7.00 1.28
CA HIS A 50 -2.99 8.27 1.43
C HIS A 50 -2.89 9.06 0.12
N HIS A 51 -2.79 8.39 -1.04
CA HIS A 51 -2.90 9.05 -2.35
C HIS A 51 -4.32 9.58 -2.59
N TRP A 52 -5.34 8.81 -2.22
CA TRP A 52 -6.72 9.29 -2.28
C TRP A 52 -6.92 10.53 -1.39
N GLN A 53 -6.42 10.52 -0.16
CA GLN A 53 -6.50 11.67 0.75
C GLN A 53 -5.83 12.94 0.21
N SER A 54 -4.72 12.82 -0.54
CA SER A 54 -4.06 13.99 -1.15
C SER A 54 -4.83 14.54 -2.34
N LEU A 55 -5.52 13.67 -3.09
CA LEU A 55 -6.20 14.02 -4.34
C LEU A 55 -7.67 14.43 -4.15
N ILE A 56 -8.37 13.85 -3.16
CA ILE A 56 -9.81 14.05 -2.92
C ILE A 56 -10.17 15.51 -2.65
N ARG A 57 -9.27 16.29 -2.04
CA ARG A 57 -9.51 17.71 -1.74
C ARG A 57 -9.64 18.57 -3.00
N GLN A 58 -8.98 18.18 -4.09
CA GLN A 58 -9.00 18.94 -5.35
C GLN A 58 -9.95 18.30 -6.38
N LEU A 59 -10.01 16.97 -6.42
CA LEU A 59 -10.81 16.24 -7.40
C LEU A 59 -12.25 15.95 -6.95
N GLY A 60 -12.55 16.03 -5.64
CA GLY A 60 -13.85 15.68 -5.11
C GLY A 60 -14.28 14.28 -5.54
N ASP A 61 -15.54 14.14 -5.98
CA ASP A 61 -16.11 12.86 -6.42
C ASP A 61 -15.39 12.21 -7.61
N ASN A 62 -14.42 12.89 -8.25
CA ASN A 62 -13.56 12.32 -9.27
C ASN A 62 -12.34 11.56 -8.72
N ALA A 63 -12.17 11.41 -7.40
CA ALA A 63 -11.16 10.56 -6.80
C ALA A 63 -11.79 9.42 -6.00
N TYR A 64 -11.54 8.18 -6.43
CA TYR A 64 -12.09 6.97 -5.84
C TYR A 64 -10.99 6.09 -5.24
N PHE A 65 -11.21 5.66 -3.99
CA PHE A 65 -10.39 4.67 -3.29
C PHE A 65 -11.10 3.32 -3.26
N GLY A 66 -10.45 2.28 -3.80
CA GLY A 66 -11.02 0.94 -3.83
C GLY A 66 -9.99 -0.13 -4.19
N LEU A 67 -10.29 -1.38 -3.86
CA LEU A 67 -9.48 -2.52 -4.29
C LEU A 67 -9.69 -2.81 -5.79
N VAL A 68 -10.95 -2.80 -6.20
CA VAL A 68 -11.42 -3.06 -7.56
C VAL A 68 -12.06 -1.79 -8.13
N ALA A 69 -11.98 -1.65 -9.45
CA ALA A 69 -12.47 -0.46 -10.13
C ALA A 69 -14.00 -0.53 -10.24
N ASP A 70 -14.69 0.58 -9.99
CA ASP A 70 -16.13 0.67 -10.19
C ASP A 70 -16.45 1.00 -11.65
N SER A 71 -17.26 0.15 -12.29
CA SER A 71 -17.59 0.30 -13.72
C SER A 71 -18.35 1.59 -14.03
N THR A 72 -19.20 2.05 -13.10
CA THR A 72 -19.99 3.28 -13.24
C THR A 72 -19.08 4.50 -13.15
N PHE A 73 -18.14 4.46 -12.22
CA PHE A 73 -17.16 5.51 -11.98
C PHE A 73 -16.20 5.71 -13.16
N ILE A 74 -15.85 4.67 -13.93
CA ILE A 74 -14.88 4.83 -15.02
C ILE A 74 -15.51 4.90 -16.42
N LYS A 75 -16.83 4.75 -16.54
CA LYS A 75 -17.54 4.58 -17.83
C LYS A 75 -17.27 5.70 -18.85
N GLU A 76 -17.07 6.93 -18.38
CA GLU A 76 -16.87 8.11 -19.23
C GLU A 76 -15.41 8.34 -19.63
N CYS A 77 -14.47 7.56 -19.09
CA CYS A 77 -13.06 7.70 -19.41
C CYS A 77 -12.72 6.97 -20.71
N ASP A 78 -12.08 7.68 -21.65
CA ASP A 78 -11.61 7.15 -22.93
C ASP A 78 -10.10 6.86 -22.95
N THR A 79 -9.39 7.31 -21.91
CA THR A 79 -7.93 7.19 -21.81
C THR A 79 -7.51 6.78 -20.41
N LEU A 80 -6.74 5.69 -20.28
CA LEU A 80 -6.10 5.28 -19.03
C LEU A 80 -4.64 5.73 -19.02
N ILE A 81 -4.23 6.46 -17.98
CA ILE A 81 -2.83 6.70 -17.63
C ILE A 81 -2.53 5.86 -16.38
N TYR A 82 -1.79 4.77 -16.58
CA TYR A 82 -1.47 3.81 -15.54
C TYR A 82 -0.01 3.90 -15.12
N TYR A 83 0.22 4.14 -13.82
CA TYR A 83 1.53 4.18 -13.20
C TYR A 83 1.91 2.78 -12.70
N TRP A 84 2.97 2.24 -13.28
CA TRP A 84 3.43 0.88 -13.01
C TRP A 84 3.92 0.73 -11.55
N PRO A 85 3.36 -0.20 -10.76
CA PRO A 85 3.78 -0.43 -9.39
C PRO A 85 5.10 -1.18 -9.32
N LYS A 86 5.64 -1.35 -8.11
CA LYS A 86 6.92 -2.04 -7.90
C LYS A 86 6.86 -3.55 -8.18
N SER A 87 5.66 -4.14 -8.15
CA SER A 87 5.45 -5.57 -8.39
C SER A 87 4.72 -5.81 -9.71
N LYS A 88 5.27 -6.70 -10.54
CA LYS A 88 4.60 -7.17 -11.77
C LYS A 88 3.29 -7.90 -11.47
N HIS A 89 3.22 -8.59 -10.33
CA HIS A 89 2.03 -9.34 -9.94
C HIS A 89 0.88 -8.39 -9.58
N GLU A 90 1.19 -7.34 -8.82
CA GLU A 90 0.26 -6.25 -8.54
C GLU A 90 -0.17 -5.52 -9.82
N ALA A 91 0.77 -5.21 -10.71
CA ALA A 91 0.46 -4.58 -12.00
C ALA A 91 -0.53 -5.43 -12.80
N ARG A 92 -0.32 -6.74 -12.84
CA ARG A 92 -1.20 -7.68 -13.54
C ARG A 92 -2.60 -7.74 -12.92
N PHE A 93 -2.70 -7.73 -11.59
CA PHE A 93 -3.98 -7.68 -10.88
C PHE A 93 -4.76 -6.41 -11.24
N GLN A 94 -4.12 -5.24 -11.08
CA GLN A 94 -4.74 -3.95 -11.28
C GLN A 94 -5.15 -3.73 -12.75
N LEU A 95 -4.27 -4.04 -13.70
CA LEU A 95 -4.57 -3.87 -15.12
C LEU A 95 -5.70 -4.80 -15.58
N ARG A 96 -5.74 -6.06 -15.11
CA ARG A 96 -6.84 -6.97 -15.47
C ARG A 96 -8.18 -6.53 -14.87
N ASN A 97 -8.18 -6.00 -13.65
CA ASN A 97 -9.34 -5.36 -13.06
C ASN A 97 -9.81 -4.16 -13.91
N LEU A 98 -8.91 -3.21 -14.22
CA LEU A 98 -9.25 -2.03 -15.03
C LEU A 98 -9.75 -2.42 -16.44
N PHE A 99 -9.07 -3.35 -17.11
CA PHE A 99 -9.46 -3.83 -18.44
C PHE A 99 -10.76 -4.64 -18.46
N SER A 100 -11.27 -5.10 -17.31
CA SER A 100 -12.58 -5.73 -17.25
C SER A 100 -13.75 -4.75 -17.31
N VAL A 101 -13.50 -3.48 -17.01
CA VAL A 101 -14.54 -2.45 -16.89
C VAL A 101 -14.36 -1.27 -17.85
N LEU A 102 -13.15 -1.04 -18.38
CA LEU A 102 -12.90 -0.05 -19.42
C LEU A 102 -13.56 -0.45 -20.76
N SER A 103 -14.03 0.53 -21.51
CA SER A 103 -14.65 0.29 -22.82
C SER A 103 -13.61 -0.19 -23.84
N PRO A 104 -13.98 -1.05 -24.80
CA PRO A 104 -13.16 -1.29 -25.98
C PRO A 104 -12.76 0.01 -26.67
N ASN A 105 -11.59 0.03 -27.29
CA ASN A 105 -10.95 1.20 -27.91
C ASN A 105 -10.47 2.29 -26.95
N THR A 106 -10.51 2.07 -25.62
CA THR A 106 -9.85 2.97 -24.66
C THR A 106 -8.35 3.01 -24.92
N ASP A 107 -7.78 4.21 -24.99
CA ASP A 107 -6.35 4.42 -25.16
C ASP A 107 -5.62 4.20 -23.83
N ILE A 108 -4.54 3.43 -23.84
CA ILE A 108 -3.85 2.98 -22.62
C ILE A 108 -2.40 3.42 -22.65
N PHE A 109 -2.04 4.30 -21.72
CA PHE A 109 -0.69 4.74 -21.46
C PHE A 109 -0.17 4.09 -20.18
N ILE A 110 0.97 3.40 -20.26
CA ILE A 110 1.60 2.74 -19.11
C ILE A 110 2.99 3.33 -18.92
N VAL A 111 3.21 4.00 -17.78
CA VAL A 111 4.47 4.64 -17.42
C VAL A 111 5.06 4.01 -16.18
N GLY A 112 6.39 3.86 -16.13
CA GLY A 112 7.04 3.34 -14.94
C GLY A 112 8.55 3.31 -15.02
N GLU A 113 9.19 3.09 -13.87
CA GLU A 113 10.63 2.90 -13.80
C GLU A 113 11.06 1.56 -14.41
N ASN A 114 12.14 1.58 -15.21
CA ASN A 114 12.65 0.38 -15.87
C ASN A 114 13.03 -0.73 -14.88
N ARG A 115 13.56 -0.36 -13.70
CA ARG A 115 13.95 -1.33 -12.65
C ARG A 115 12.75 -2.01 -11.97
N SER A 116 11.57 -1.39 -12.02
CA SER A 116 10.32 -1.95 -11.50
C SER A 116 9.66 -2.92 -12.49
N GLY A 117 10.26 -3.13 -13.66
CA GLY A 117 9.86 -4.17 -14.60
C GLY A 117 8.78 -3.76 -15.61
N VAL A 118 8.48 -2.45 -15.76
CA VAL A 118 7.50 -1.93 -16.72
C VAL A 118 7.73 -2.42 -18.16
N ARG A 119 8.98 -2.71 -18.54
CA ARG A 119 9.33 -3.25 -19.87
C ARG A 119 8.68 -4.59 -20.20
N SER A 120 8.17 -5.30 -19.19
CA SER A 120 7.45 -6.55 -19.38
C SER A 120 5.97 -6.36 -19.71
N VAL A 121 5.46 -5.14 -19.81
CA VAL A 121 4.03 -4.85 -20.00
C VAL A 121 3.42 -5.58 -21.21
N ASP A 122 4.07 -5.52 -22.37
CA ASP A 122 3.56 -6.13 -23.59
C ASP A 122 3.42 -7.66 -23.44
N LYS A 123 4.46 -8.33 -22.93
CA LYS A 123 4.42 -9.77 -22.61
C LYS A 123 3.39 -10.10 -21.52
N LEU A 124 3.21 -9.24 -20.52
CA LEU A 124 2.27 -9.47 -19.43
C LEU A 124 0.80 -9.31 -19.86
N MET A 125 0.57 -8.53 -20.91
CA MET A 125 -0.76 -8.23 -21.46
C MET A 125 -1.00 -8.91 -22.81
N GLU A 126 -0.16 -9.89 -23.18
CA GLU A 126 -0.31 -10.69 -24.39
C GLU A 126 -1.71 -11.33 -24.47
N GLY A 127 -2.35 -11.21 -25.62
CA GLY A 127 -3.73 -11.65 -25.85
C GLY A 127 -4.81 -10.69 -25.32
N ILE A 128 -4.44 -9.63 -24.59
CA ILE A 128 -5.38 -8.60 -24.09
C ILE A 128 -5.21 -7.29 -24.87
N ALA A 129 -4.00 -6.76 -24.88
CA ALA A 129 -3.64 -5.54 -25.58
C ALA A 129 -2.17 -5.61 -26.01
N THR A 130 -1.86 -5.00 -27.15
CA THR A 130 -0.47 -4.90 -27.65
C THR A 130 0.07 -3.53 -27.27
N PHE A 131 1.25 -3.50 -26.66
CA PHE A 131 1.88 -2.28 -26.17
C PHE A 131 3.18 -1.99 -26.91
N HIS A 132 3.31 -0.76 -27.40
CA HIS A 132 4.51 -0.26 -28.04
C HIS A 132 5.14 0.80 -27.16
N LYS A 133 6.47 0.74 -27.00
CA LYS A 133 7.21 1.78 -26.29
C LYS A 133 7.22 3.06 -27.13
N ILE A 134 6.74 4.17 -26.56
CA ILE A 134 6.67 5.47 -27.25
C ILE A 134 7.65 6.51 -26.70
N ASP A 135 8.15 6.33 -25.47
CA ASP A 135 9.15 7.25 -24.89
C ASP A 135 10.01 6.56 -23.81
N THR A 136 11.15 7.19 -23.50
CA THR A 136 12.04 6.83 -22.41
C THR A 136 12.83 8.04 -21.94
N ALA A 137 12.71 8.38 -20.67
CA ALA A 137 13.55 9.38 -20.03
C ALA A 137 13.63 9.13 -18.53
N ARG A 138 14.66 9.67 -17.87
CA ARG A 138 14.82 9.62 -16.40
C ARG A 138 14.66 8.21 -15.81
N ARG A 139 15.19 7.20 -16.53
CA ARG A 139 15.09 5.76 -16.21
C ARG A 139 13.67 5.19 -16.23
N CYS A 140 12.68 5.94 -16.70
CA CYS A 140 11.32 5.49 -16.96
C CYS A 140 11.12 5.18 -18.44
N SER A 141 10.13 4.32 -18.74
CA SER A 141 9.63 4.10 -20.09
C SER A 141 8.13 4.34 -20.12
N LEU A 142 7.64 4.87 -21.25
CA LEU A 142 6.22 5.04 -21.54
C LEU A 142 5.84 4.09 -22.68
N PHE A 143 4.74 3.36 -22.47
CA PHE A 143 4.14 2.48 -23.44
C PHE A 143 2.74 2.96 -23.79
N TYR A 144 2.35 2.77 -25.03
CA TYR A 144 1.02 3.02 -25.54
C TYR A 144 0.44 1.76 -26.16
N GLY A 145 -0.84 1.55 -25.95
CA GLY A 145 -1.64 0.51 -26.59
C GLY A 145 -3.11 0.89 -26.52
N GLN A 146 -3.96 0.11 -27.17
CA GLN A 146 -5.41 0.31 -27.13
C GLN A 146 -6.09 -0.97 -26.67
N LEU A 147 -7.08 -0.85 -25.78
CA LEU A 147 -7.82 -1.99 -25.28
C LEU A 147 -8.73 -2.56 -26.39
N LYS A 148 -8.45 -3.77 -26.85
CA LYS A 148 -9.25 -4.39 -27.93
C LYS A 148 -10.59 -4.93 -27.45
N ASN A 149 -10.56 -5.68 -26.35
CA ASN A 149 -11.73 -6.29 -25.75
C ASN A 149 -11.60 -6.23 -24.22
N GLN A 150 -12.74 -6.14 -23.55
CA GLN A 150 -12.79 -6.33 -22.11
C GLN A 150 -12.33 -7.73 -21.71
N VAL A 151 -11.67 -7.84 -20.56
CA VAL A 151 -11.23 -9.13 -20.02
C VAL A 151 -12.14 -9.59 -18.89
N GLN A 152 -12.21 -10.89 -18.68
CA GLN A 152 -12.80 -11.44 -17.47
C GLN A 152 -11.86 -11.23 -16.29
N PHE A 153 -12.41 -10.72 -15.19
CA PHE A 153 -11.74 -10.52 -13.92
C PHE A 153 -12.62 -11.03 -12.79
N ASP A 154 -12.04 -11.90 -11.96
CA ASP A 154 -12.63 -12.32 -10.69
C ASP A 154 -11.53 -12.25 -9.64
N GLN A 155 -11.75 -11.42 -8.61
CA GLN A 155 -10.83 -11.20 -7.50
C GLN A 155 -10.50 -12.52 -6.78
N ASN A 156 -11.43 -13.48 -6.73
CA ASN A 156 -11.23 -14.73 -5.99
C ASN A 156 -10.09 -15.59 -6.56
N ASN A 157 -9.74 -15.41 -7.83
CA ASN A 157 -8.65 -16.13 -8.50
C ASN A 157 -7.25 -15.59 -8.16
N TRP A 158 -7.15 -14.57 -7.30
CA TRP A 158 -5.89 -13.90 -6.97
C TRP A 158 -5.46 -14.06 -5.53
N TRP A 159 -6.22 -14.80 -4.73
CA TRP A 159 -5.81 -15.12 -3.38
C TRP A 159 -4.60 -16.04 -3.38
N ASN A 160 -3.61 -15.68 -2.57
CA ASN A 160 -2.58 -16.60 -2.10
C ASN A 160 -2.80 -16.89 -0.61
N SER A 161 -2.32 -18.05 -0.16
CA SER A 161 -2.38 -18.42 1.24
C SER A 161 -1.12 -19.15 1.66
N TYR A 162 -0.61 -18.82 2.84
CA TYR A 162 0.48 -19.55 3.51
C TYR A 162 0.19 -19.71 5.00
N GLN A 163 1.01 -20.47 5.71
CA GLN A 163 0.79 -20.79 7.12
C GLN A 163 1.96 -20.31 8.00
N VAL A 164 1.63 -19.71 9.14
CA VAL A 164 2.59 -19.28 10.17
C VAL A 164 2.18 -19.87 11.50
N GLY A 165 2.82 -20.97 11.90
CA GLY A 165 2.38 -21.72 13.07
C GLY A 165 0.96 -22.27 12.87
N ASP A 166 0.02 -21.88 13.72
CA ASP A 166 -1.40 -22.21 13.64
C ASP A 166 -2.26 -21.15 12.92
N VAL A 167 -1.62 -20.12 12.35
CA VAL A 167 -2.29 -19.03 11.63
C VAL A 167 -2.25 -19.26 10.12
N ILE A 168 -3.43 -19.24 9.49
CA ILE A 168 -3.58 -19.20 8.03
C ILE A 168 -3.55 -17.74 7.58
N VAL A 169 -2.59 -17.37 6.74
CA VAL A 169 -2.44 -16.00 6.22
C VAL A 169 -2.94 -15.94 4.79
N ASN A 170 -3.91 -15.08 4.50
CA ASN A 170 -4.43 -14.85 3.16
C ASN A 170 -3.90 -13.52 2.62
N THR A 171 -3.43 -13.50 1.38
CA THR A 171 -2.85 -12.31 0.76
C THR A 171 -3.39 -12.09 -0.65
N LEU A 172 -3.53 -10.81 -1.00
CA LEU A 172 -3.81 -10.36 -2.37
C LEU A 172 -2.54 -9.74 -2.99
N PRO A 173 -2.51 -9.60 -4.33
CA PRO A 173 -1.44 -8.91 -5.03
C PRO A 173 -1.30 -7.46 -4.53
N GLY A 174 -0.05 -7.06 -4.27
CA GLY A 174 0.30 -5.74 -3.74
C GLY A 174 0.51 -5.70 -2.23
N VAL A 175 0.14 -6.75 -1.49
CA VAL A 175 0.43 -6.84 -0.04
C VAL A 175 1.89 -7.20 0.21
N PHE A 176 2.49 -6.64 1.27
CA PHE A 176 3.85 -7.01 1.68
C PHE A 176 3.91 -8.47 2.16
N SER A 177 5.00 -9.18 1.85
CA SER A 177 5.21 -10.56 2.30
C SER A 177 4.10 -11.53 1.87
N GLN A 178 3.79 -11.53 0.57
CA GLN A 178 2.71 -12.32 -0.04
C GLN A 178 2.87 -13.84 0.12
N ASP A 179 4.11 -14.35 0.12
CA ASP A 179 4.40 -15.79 -0.01
C ASP A 179 4.85 -16.47 1.31
N ASP A 180 5.45 -15.73 2.23
CA ASP A 180 5.92 -16.23 3.53
C ASP A 180 6.05 -15.06 4.51
N LEU A 181 6.24 -15.35 5.79
CA LEU A 181 6.52 -14.39 6.85
C LEU A 181 7.93 -13.79 6.71
N ASP A 182 7.98 -12.47 6.49
CA ASP A 182 9.22 -11.69 6.44
C ASP A 182 10.09 -11.85 7.70
N VAL A 183 11.40 -11.75 7.50
CA VAL A 183 12.42 -11.89 8.57
C VAL A 183 12.25 -10.84 9.65
N GLY A 184 11.89 -9.59 9.30
CA GLY A 184 11.59 -8.54 10.26
C GLY A 184 10.37 -8.88 11.10
N SER A 185 9.26 -9.28 10.48
CA SER A 185 8.04 -9.72 11.18
C SER A 185 8.31 -10.92 12.11
N ARG A 186 9.13 -11.88 11.68
CA ARG A 186 9.55 -13.03 12.50
C ARG A 186 10.37 -12.59 13.71
N LEU A 187 11.32 -11.67 13.53
CA LEU A 187 12.11 -11.11 14.61
C LEU A 187 11.23 -10.35 15.60
N LEU A 188 10.28 -9.54 15.11
CA LEU A 188 9.32 -8.83 15.97
C LEU A 188 8.52 -9.81 16.82
N LEU A 189 7.92 -10.83 16.21
CA LEU A 189 7.14 -11.86 16.91
C LEU A 189 7.95 -12.61 17.97
N SER A 190 9.25 -12.84 17.75
CA SER A 190 10.12 -13.52 18.73
C SER A 190 10.31 -12.75 20.04
N THR A 191 10.03 -11.44 20.06
CA THR A 191 10.15 -10.62 21.28
C THR A 191 8.92 -10.68 22.19
N PHE A 192 7.84 -11.32 21.75
CA PHE A 192 6.64 -11.58 22.56
C PHE A 192 6.78 -12.93 23.27
N ASN A 193 7.65 -12.96 24.28
CA ASN A 193 8.05 -14.13 25.06
C ASN A 193 7.12 -14.42 26.26
N ALA A 194 6.19 -13.52 26.57
CA ALA A 194 5.15 -13.71 27.56
C ALA A 194 3.78 -13.31 26.97
N PRO A 195 2.66 -13.84 27.51
CA PRO A 195 1.33 -13.38 27.14
C PRO A 195 1.19 -11.87 27.34
N ILE A 196 0.47 -11.23 26.43
CA ILE A 196 0.10 -9.82 26.48
C ILE A 196 -1.43 -9.71 26.58
N SER A 197 -1.91 -8.63 27.19
CA SER A 197 -3.33 -8.36 27.35
C SER A 197 -3.66 -6.91 26.97
N GLY A 198 -4.96 -6.63 26.89
CA GLY A 198 -5.48 -5.30 26.58
C GLY A 198 -5.77 -5.11 25.10
N SER A 199 -5.49 -3.91 24.60
CA SER A 199 -5.79 -3.47 23.23
C SER A 199 -4.51 -3.32 22.41
N LEU A 200 -4.51 -3.86 21.19
CA LEU A 200 -3.38 -3.86 20.27
C LEU A 200 -3.76 -3.18 18.94
N LEU A 201 -2.95 -2.22 18.52
CA LEU A 201 -2.96 -1.67 17.17
C LEU A 201 -1.78 -2.23 16.36
N ASP A 202 -2.09 -2.98 15.30
CA ASP A 202 -1.13 -3.37 14.27
C ASP A 202 -1.17 -2.33 13.15
N MET A 203 -0.11 -1.50 13.06
CA MET A 203 -0.03 -0.41 12.09
C MET A 203 0.82 -0.80 10.89
N ALA A 204 0.33 -0.44 9.69
CA ALA A 204 0.82 -0.98 8.42
C ALA A 204 0.72 -2.51 8.44
N CYS A 205 -0.48 -3.00 8.76
CA CYS A 205 -0.72 -4.40 9.12
C CYS A 205 -0.52 -5.38 7.96
N GLY A 206 -0.51 -4.92 6.70
CA GLY A 206 -0.33 -5.77 5.54
C GLY A 206 -1.39 -6.87 5.47
N SER A 207 -0.98 -8.13 5.60
CA SER A 207 -1.89 -9.29 5.62
C SER A 207 -2.54 -9.56 6.99
N GLY A 208 -2.21 -8.76 8.01
CA GLY A 208 -2.68 -8.93 9.39
C GLY A 208 -2.00 -10.09 10.13
N VAL A 209 -0.87 -10.57 9.61
CA VAL A 209 -0.16 -11.74 10.16
C VAL A 209 0.34 -11.51 11.60
N LEU A 210 0.84 -10.31 11.91
CA LEU A 210 1.35 -10.00 13.25
C LEU A 210 0.22 -10.01 14.28
N ALA A 211 -0.84 -9.22 14.04
CA ALA A 211 -2.04 -9.23 14.87
C ALA A 211 -2.65 -10.63 15.02
N SER A 212 -2.71 -11.42 13.95
CA SER A 212 -3.33 -12.75 13.99
C SER A 212 -2.53 -13.76 14.82
N VAL A 213 -1.19 -13.75 14.69
CA VAL A 213 -0.32 -14.60 15.52
C VAL A 213 -0.41 -14.20 16.99
N LEU A 214 -0.46 -12.90 17.29
CA LEU A 214 -0.61 -12.44 18.67
C LEU A 214 -2.01 -12.72 19.23
N GLY A 215 -3.07 -12.54 18.44
CA GLY A 215 -4.44 -12.85 18.83
C GLY A 215 -4.66 -14.34 19.12
N LYS A 216 -4.04 -15.24 18.33
CA LYS A 216 -4.08 -16.68 18.63
C LYS A 216 -3.43 -17.05 19.95
N LYS A 217 -2.30 -16.42 20.27
CA LYS A 217 -1.57 -16.66 21.52
C LYS A 217 -2.21 -15.99 22.73
N ASN A 218 -3.05 -14.98 22.51
CA ASN A 218 -3.64 -14.16 23.57
C ASN A 218 -5.15 -13.95 23.28
N PRO A 219 -6.02 -14.91 23.66
CA PRO A 219 -7.44 -14.88 23.29
C PRO A 219 -8.21 -13.65 23.76
N ASP A 220 -7.78 -13.00 24.84
CA ASP A 220 -8.41 -11.80 25.41
C ASP A 220 -7.89 -10.48 24.80
N LEU A 221 -7.01 -10.55 23.79
CA LEU A 221 -6.42 -9.37 23.17
C LEU A 221 -7.41 -8.74 22.19
N THR A 222 -7.74 -7.46 22.40
CA THR A 222 -8.57 -6.69 21.48
C THR A 222 -7.71 -6.19 20.31
N LEU A 223 -8.04 -6.62 19.10
CA LEU A 223 -7.24 -6.33 17.90
C LEU A 223 -7.82 -5.17 17.09
N THR A 224 -6.98 -4.19 16.78
CA THR A 224 -7.21 -3.20 15.73
C THR A 224 -6.05 -3.27 14.74
N LEU A 225 -6.38 -3.32 13.45
CA LEU A 225 -5.42 -3.40 12.35
C LEU A 225 -5.64 -2.21 11.44
N SER A 226 -4.56 -1.56 11.00
CA SER A 226 -4.64 -0.41 10.12
C SER A 226 -3.63 -0.45 8.98
N ASP A 227 -4.08 -0.06 7.80
CA ASP A 227 -3.25 0.05 6.60
C ASP A 227 -3.83 1.09 5.62
N VAL A 228 -2.98 1.58 4.73
CA VAL A 228 -3.38 2.45 3.62
C VAL A 228 -3.80 1.66 2.39
N GLY A 229 -3.32 0.43 2.23
CA GLY A 229 -3.55 -0.38 1.05
C GLY A 229 -4.90 -1.12 1.09
N ALA A 230 -5.75 -0.92 0.08
CA ALA A 230 -7.02 -1.63 -0.04
C ALA A 230 -6.83 -3.17 -0.06
N ALA A 231 -5.76 -3.64 -0.71
CA ALA A 231 -5.39 -5.05 -0.74
C ALA A 231 -4.95 -5.57 0.64
N ALA A 232 -4.24 -4.76 1.43
CA ALA A 232 -3.82 -5.09 2.79
C ALA A 232 -5.03 -5.18 3.73
N ILE A 233 -5.93 -4.20 3.68
CA ILE A 233 -7.18 -4.21 4.46
C ILE A 233 -8.03 -5.44 4.13
N THR A 234 -8.18 -5.78 2.85
CA THR A 234 -8.94 -6.94 2.42
C THR A 234 -8.27 -8.25 2.86
N SER A 235 -6.95 -8.33 2.75
CA SER A 235 -6.15 -9.49 3.19
C SER A 235 -6.20 -9.69 4.71
N SER A 236 -6.07 -8.61 5.48
CA SER A 236 -6.17 -8.63 6.93
C SER A 236 -7.53 -9.15 7.40
N LYS A 237 -8.63 -8.68 6.79
CA LYS A 237 -9.98 -9.20 7.07
C LYS A 237 -10.10 -10.70 6.75
N ALA A 238 -9.56 -11.14 5.62
CA ALA A 238 -9.58 -12.54 5.22
C ALA A 238 -8.75 -13.43 6.16
N THR A 239 -7.57 -12.96 6.59
CA THR A 239 -6.71 -13.63 7.58
C THR A 239 -7.44 -13.75 8.93
N LEU A 240 -8.00 -12.67 9.49
CA LEU A 240 -8.75 -12.76 10.75
C LEU A 240 -9.90 -13.76 10.66
N LYS A 241 -10.69 -13.70 9.57
CA LYS A 241 -11.81 -14.61 9.32
C LYS A 241 -11.38 -16.07 9.23
N ALA A 242 -10.32 -16.38 8.48
CA ALA A 242 -9.80 -17.75 8.34
C ALA A 242 -9.34 -18.34 9.68
N ASN A 243 -8.91 -17.49 10.61
CA ASN A 243 -8.44 -17.89 11.93
C ASN A 243 -9.48 -17.79 13.03
N LYS A 244 -10.73 -17.41 12.72
CA LYS A 244 -11.81 -17.18 13.70
C LYS A 244 -11.40 -16.16 14.77
N LEU A 245 -10.69 -15.11 14.36
CA LEU A 245 -10.32 -13.99 15.22
C LEU A 245 -11.24 -12.80 14.94
N GLU A 246 -11.64 -12.11 15.99
CA GLU A 246 -12.32 -10.82 15.89
C GLU A 246 -11.28 -9.69 15.90
N GLY A 247 -11.56 -8.61 15.17
CA GLY A 247 -10.70 -7.44 15.14
C GLY A 247 -11.26 -6.34 14.26
N ASN A 248 -10.97 -5.09 14.63
CA ASN A 248 -11.35 -3.91 13.87
C ASN A 248 -10.31 -3.62 12.79
N VAL A 249 -10.65 -3.74 11.50
CA VAL A 249 -9.73 -3.46 10.39
C VAL A 249 -10.11 -2.13 9.73
N VAL A 250 -9.26 -1.12 9.91
CA VAL A 250 -9.51 0.27 9.56
C VAL A 250 -8.56 0.73 8.47
N THR A 251 -9.09 1.33 7.41
CA THR A 251 -8.24 2.03 6.43
C THR A 251 -7.79 3.36 7.04
N SER A 252 -6.48 3.54 7.23
CA SER A 252 -5.92 4.73 7.89
C SER A 252 -4.57 5.08 7.32
N ASN A 253 -4.31 6.38 7.14
CA ASN A 253 -2.98 6.91 6.88
C ASN A 253 -2.30 7.20 8.21
N VAL A 254 -1.45 6.27 8.65
CA VAL A 254 -0.89 6.25 10.00
C VAL A 254 -2.04 6.29 11.02
N TYR A 255 -2.21 7.38 11.77
CA TYR A 255 -3.27 7.53 12.78
C TYR A 255 -4.52 8.28 12.30
N SER A 256 -4.63 8.64 11.01
CA SER A 256 -5.68 9.56 10.53
C SER A 256 -7.13 9.15 10.82
N ALA A 257 -7.39 7.84 10.92
CA ALA A 257 -8.70 7.27 11.23
C ALA A 257 -8.72 6.48 12.56
N ILE A 258 -7.74 6.74 13.43
CA ILE A 258 -7.61 6.10 14.72
C ILE A 258 -8.09 7.08 15.80
N GLU A 259 -9.07 6.67 16.60
CA GLU A 259 -9.65 7.53 17.66
C GLU A 259 -9.34 7.02 19.07
N GLU A 260 -9.09 5.73 19.21
CA GLU A 260 -8.89 5.06 20.49
C GLU A 260 -7.42 5.02 20.93
N LYS A 261 -7.18 4.66 22.19
CA LYS A 261 -5.85 4.48 22.78
C LYS A 261 -5.58 3.00 23.07
N PHE A 262 -4.35 2.58 22.86
CA PHE A 262 -3.93 1.19 22.92
C PHE A 262 -2.95 0.89 24.05
N ASP A 263 -2.95 -0.36 24.50
CA ASP A 263 -1.91 -0.90 25.40
C ASP A 263 -0.65 -1.25 24.59
N TRP A 264 -0.84 -1.67 23.33
CA TRP A 264 0.22 -2.02 22.39
C TRP A 264 0.00 -1.34 21.05
N ILE A 265 1.05 -0.71 20.53
CA ILE A 265 1.15 -0.39 19.10
C ILE A 265 2.32 -1.20 18.56
N ILE A 266 2.09 -1.97 17.50
CA ILE A 266 3.13 -2.74 16.82
C ILE A 266 3.21 -2.36 15.36
N SER A 267 4.40 -2.48 14.76
CA SER A 267 4.54 -2.31 13.32
C SER A 267 5.82 -2.95 12.76
N ASN A 268 5.71 -3.41 11.52
CA ASN A 268 6.83 -3.62 10.60
C ASN A 268 6.64 -2.66 9.41
N PRO A 269 7.03 -1.38 9.54
CA PRO A 269 6.74 -0.38 8.52
C PRO A 269 7.51 -0.68 7.22
N PRO A 270 7.00 -0.24 6.05
CA PRO A 270 7.63 -0.52 4.78
C PRO A 270 9.02 0.15 4.63
N PHE A 271 10.06 -0.66 4.42
CA PHE A 271 11.41 -0.18 4.10
C PHE A 271 11.64 -0.23 2.59
N HIS A 272 11.66 0.93 1.93
CA HIS A 272 12.15 1.01 0.56
C HIS A 272 13.29 2.00 0.47
N ASP A 273 14.39 1.53 -0.12
CA ASP A 273 15.58 2.31 -0.41
C ASP A 273 15.24 3.50 -1.33
N GLY A 274 14.95 4.65 -0.73
CA GLY A 274 15.01 5.94 -1.43
C GLY A 274 13.72 6.73 -1.63
N LEU A 275 12.56 6.35 -1.05
CA LEU A 275 11.39 7.24 -1.04
C LEU A 275 11.33 8.02 0.26
N LYS A 276 11.59 9.34 0.19
CA LYS A 276 11.45 10.28 1.32
C LYS A 276 10.12 10.10 2.05
N THR A 277 9.04 9.84 1.30
CA THR A 277 7.67 9.65 1.80
C THR A 277 7.52 8.48 2.78
N ASN A 278 8.23 7.36 2.55
CA ASN A 278 8.15 6.19 3.45
C ASN A 278 8.85 6.44 4.78
N LEU A 279 9.94 7.21 4.77
CA LEU A 279 10.61 7.65 5.99
C LEU A 279 9.69 8.60 6.78
N THR A 280 8.99 9.52 6.11
CA THR A 280 8.01 10.40 6.77
C THR A 280 6.89 9.62 7.44
N ALA A 281 6.30 8.62 6.78
CA ALA A 281 5.21 7.84 7.39
C ALA A 281 5.65 7.05 8.63
N ALA A 282 6.84 6.43 8.60
CA ALA A 282 7.39 5.75 9.76
C ALA A 282 7.81 6.73 10.87
N ASP A 283 8.27 7.92 10.48
CA ASP A 283 8.59 8.97 11.44
C ASP A 283 7.32 9.46 12.17
N ASP A 284 6.26 9.75 11.42
CA ASP A 284 4.96 10.17 11.96
C ASP A 284 4.36 9.09 12.87
N MET A 285 4.49 7.81 12.48
CA MET A 285 4.11 6.67 13.31
C MET A 285 4.79 6.74 14.70
N ILE A 286 6.11 6.92 14.75
CA ILE A 286 6.84 6.96 16.02
C ILE A 286 6.53 8.24 16.81
N ARG A 287 6.54 9.42 16.14
CA ARG A 287 6.31 10.72 16.77
C ARG A 287 4.93 10.83 17.41
N MET A 288 3.90 10.29 16.75
CA MET A 288 2.51 10.41 17.20
C MET A 288 2.09 9.28 18.15
N ALA A 289 2.80 8.15 18.18
CA ALA A 289 2.46 7.00 19.03
C ALA A 289 2.13 7.33 20.49
N PRO A 290 2.84 8.25 21.19
CA PRO A 290 2.47 8.63 22.56
C PRO A 290 1.03 9.15 22.70
N ASN A 291 0.44 9.76 21.67
CA ASN A 291 -0.93 10.26 21.73
C ASN A 291 -1.98 9.13 21.69
N TYR A 292 -1.61 7.99 21.10
CA TYR A 292 -2.48 6.82 20.89
C TYR A 292 -2.16 5.65 21.82
N LEU A 293 -1.22 5.82 22.75
CA LEU A 293 -0.97 4.85 23.82
C LEU A 293 -1.68 5.24 25.11
N LYS A 294 -2.12 4.25 25.89
CA LYS A 294 -2.48 4.42 27.31
C LYS A 294 -1.23 4.65 28.15
N SER A 295 -1.36 5.17 29.38
CA SER A 295 -0.20 5.24 30.29
C SER A 295 0.31 3.82 30.56
N GLY A 296 1.62 3.61 30.49
CA GLY A 296 2.25 2.30 30.52
C GLY A 296 2.17 1.50 29.21
N GLY A 297 1.46 2.00 28.18
CA GLY A 297 1.36 1.38 26.87
C GLY A 297 2.69 1.40 26.10
N LYS A 298 2.87 0.45 25.19
CA LYS A 298 4.16 0.20 24.52
C LYS A 298 4.04 0.30 23.00
N LEU A 299 4.95 1.05 22.39
CA LEU A 299 5.26 0.93 20.97
C LEU A 299 6.34 -0.13 20.79
N ARG A 300 6.12 -1.11 19.91
CA ARG A 300 7.14 -2.10 19.52
C ARG A 300 7.26 -2.20 18.01
N ILE A 301 8.42 -1.82 17.48
CA ILE A 301 8.64 -1.68 16.04
C ILE A 301 9.90 -2.43 15.60
N VAL A 302 9.82 -3.15 14.49
CA VAL A 302 11.01 -3.73 13.85
C VAL A 302 11.46 -2.83 12.71
N ALA A 303 12.77 -2.65 12.55
CA ALA A 303 13.31 -1.83 11.47
C ALA A 303 14.70 -2.26 11.01
N ASN A 304 15.08 -1.84 9.80
CA ASN A 304 16.46 -1.97 9.35
C ASN A 304 17.41 -1.23 10.30
N ALA A 305 18.51 -1.89 10.69
CA ALA A 305 19.41 -1.41 11.75
C ALA A 305 20.13 -0.08 11.43
N PHE A 306 20.21 0.30 10.15
CA PHE A 306 20.83 1.55 9.69
C PHE A 306 19.89 2.77 9.76
N LEU A 307 18.60 2.57 9.99
CA LEU A 307 17.63 3.67 10.03
C LEU A 307 17.74 4.44 11.37
N PRO A 308 17.57 5.77 11.35
CA PRO A 308 17.81 6.63 12.52
C PRO A 308 16.67 6.62 13.55
N TYR A 309 15.96 5.50 13.72
CA TYR A 309 14.85 5.39 14.69
C TYR A 309 15.21 5.56 16.17
N PRO A 310 16.42 5.20 16.67
CA PRO A 310 16.79 5.43 18.07
C PRO A 310 16.57 6.87 18.53
N ALA A 311 17.09 7.85 17.77
CA ALA A 311 16.96 9.27 18.10
C ALA A 311 15.49 9.72 18.07
N LEU A 312 14.70 9.17 17.15
CA LEU A 312 13.29 9.49 17.03
C LEU A 312 12.47 8.94 18.19
N LEU A 313 12.73 7.68 18.59
CA LEU A 313 12.10 7.05 19.74
C LEU A 313 12.45 7.78 21.03
N ASP A 314 13.72 8.15 21.23
CA ASP A 314 14.15 8.92 22.39
C ASP A 314 13.51 10.31 22.41
N SER A 315 13.36 10.96 21.25
CA SER A 315 12.64 12.24 21.16
C SER A 315 11.15 12.11 21.49
N ALA A 316 10.50 11.01 21.13
CA ALA A 316 9.06 10.82 21.33
C ALA A 316 8.69 10.27 22.71
N PHE A 317 9.53 9.41 23.29
CA PHE A 317 9.25 8.67 24.53
C PHE A 317 10.24 8.97 25.68
N GLY A 318 11.33 9.68 25.40
CA GLY A 318 12.42 9.97 26.33
C GLY A 318 13.47 8.86 26.44
N LYS A 319 13.11 7.60 26.17
CA LYS A 319 14.04 6.47 26.05
C LYS A 319 13.44 5.34 25.23
N HIS A 320 14.30 4.48 24.68
CA HIS A 320 13.91 3.21 24.07
C HIS A 320 14.78 2.04 24.56
N GLU A 321 14.32 0.83 24.25
CA GLU A 321 15.01 -0.44 24.48
C GLU A 321 15.18 -1.18 23.14
N VAL A 322 16.29 -1.90 22.97
CA VAL A 322 16.46 -2.86 21.86
C VAL A 322 16.22 -4.26 22.41
N LEU A 323 15.12 -4.88 21.99
CA LEU A 323 14.71 -6.19 22.50
C LEU A 323 15.37 -7.36 21.75
N ALA A 324 15.65 -7.17 20.46
CA ALA A 324 16.30 -8.16 19.61
C ALA A 324 17.02 -7.49 18.44
N GLN A 325 18.05 -8.13 17.90
CA GLN A 325 18.74 -7.66 16.71
C GLN A 325 19.32 -8.82 15.89
N THR A 326 19.46 -8.56 14.60
CA THR A 326 20.21 -9.38 13.63
C THR A 326 21.20 -8.47 12.89
N GLY A 327 21.95 -9.00 11.92
CA GLY A 327 22.80 -8.17 11.06
C GLY A 327 22.03 -7.12 10.24
N LYS A 328 20.73 -7.33 10.01
CA LYS A 328 19.90 -6.46 9.15
C LYS A 328 18.83 -5.68 9.93
N PHE A 329 18.19 -6.30 10.92
CA PHE A 329 17.02 -5.75 11.61
C PHE A 329 17.23 -5.59 13.11
N LYS A 330 16.56 -4.60 13.71
CA LYS A 330 16.45 -4.38 15.16
C LYS A 330 14.99 -4.27 15.56
N VAL A 331 14.64 -4.80 16.72
CA VAL A 331 13.33 -4.61 17.34
C VAL A 331 13.48 -3.63 18.50
N TYR A 332 12.80 -2.50 18.38
CA TYR A 332 12.78 -1.45 19.39
C TYR A 332 11.48 -1.51 20.20
N GLN A 333 11.57 -1.13 21.47
CA GLN A 333 10.42 -0.89 22.33
C GLN A 333 10.55 0.46 23.02
N ALA A 334 9.45 1.21 23.08
CA ALA A 334 9.35 2.42 23.87
C ALA A 334 8.03 2.42 24.66
N THR A 335 8.06 2.91 25.89
CA THR A 335 6.93 2.86 26.82
C THR A 335 6.45 4.28 27.10
N LYS A 336 5.14 4.51 26.95
CA LYS A 336 4.52 5.77 27.35
C LYS A 336 4.52 5.90 28.87
N LYS A 337 5.05 7.02 29.37
CA LYS A 337 4.97 7.39 30.78
C LYS A 337 3.55 7.74 31.17
#